data_AF-A0A128FJV2-F1
#
_entry.id   AF-A0A128FJV2-F1
#
_cell.length_a   1.000
_cell.length_b   1.000
_cell.length_c   1.000
_cell.angle_alpha   90.00
_cell.angle_beta   90.00
_cell.angle_gamma   90.00
#
_symmetry.space_group_name_H-M   'P 1'
#
loop_
_entity.id
_entity.type
_entity.pdbx_description
1 polymer ?
#
loop_
_entity_poly.entity_id
_entity_poly.type
_entity_poly.pdbx_seq_one_letter_code
_entity_poly.pdbx_strand_id
1 'polypeptide(L)'
;MDVFENTAKELFEAGANLTYTNDIDRREEFIRVVLSALNLRPLGETKNQAEDRLQAVSSLERRKVLAAAKLAEQRAQDLRVALAKQKAKEAADKMMRE
;
A
#
# COMPACT_ATOMS: atom_id res chain seq x y z
N MET A 1 10.75 -32.42 -1.37
CA MET A 1 11.77 -31.35 -1.17
C MET A 1 11.16 -30.35 -0.24
N ASP A 2 11.84 -30.08 0.87
CA ASP A 2 11.33 -29.21 1.93
C ASP A 2 11.21 -27.78 1.40
N VAL A 3 10.01 -27.21 1.46
CA VAL A 3 9.74 -25.82 1.02
C VAL A 3 10.67 -24.86 1.74
N PHE A 4 10.99 -25.16 3.00
CA PHE A 4 11.90 -24.37 3.80
C PHE A 4 13.33 -24.36 3.24
N GLU A 5 13.86 -25.51 2.83
CA GLU A 5 15.20 -25.62 2.24
C GLU A 5 15.30 -24.85 0.92
N ASN A 6 14.28 -24.96 0.06
CA ASN A 6 14.27 -24.25 -1.21
C ASN A 6 14.17 -22.73 -1.02
N THR A 7 13.30 -22.26 -0.13
CA THR A 7 13.16 -20.83 0.17
C THR A 7 14.42 -20.26 0.81
N ALA A 8 15.07 -20.99 1.73
CA ALA A 8 16.33 -20.57 2.32
C ALA A 8 17.44 -20.44 1.26
N LYS A 9 17.48 -21.37 0.31
CA LYS A 9 18.45 -21.35 -0.80
C LYS A 9 18.22 -20.18 -1.75
N GLU A 10 16.98 -19.92 -2.15
CA GLU A 10 16.61 -18.78 -2.99
C GLU A 10 16.96 -17.44 -2.32
N LEU A 11 16.68 -17.30 -1.02
CA LEU A 11 17.05 -16.10 -0.25
C LEU A 11 18.56 -15.91 -0.14
N PHE A 12 19.31 -17.01 0.01
CA PHE A 12 20.78 -16.97 0.01
C PHE A 12 21.34 -16.56 -1.37
N GLU A 13 20.79 -17.11 -2.46
CA GLU A 13 21.18 -16.79 -3.84
C GLU A 13 20.83 -15.35 -4.24
N ALA A 14 19.78 -14.76 -3.65
CA ALA A 14 19.41 -13.36 -3.87
C ALA A 14 20.45 -12.35 -3.35
N GLY A 15 21.43 -12.79 -2.55
CA GLY A 15 22.57 -11.98 -2.11
C GLY A 15 22.25 -10.92 -1.06
N ALA A 16 23.24 -10.07 -0.75
CA ALA A 16 23.12 -9.05 0.30
C ALA A 16 22.22 -7.90 -0.16
N ASN A 17 20.96 -7.91 0.31
CA ASN A 17 20.03 -6.82 0.03
C ASN A 17 20.19 -5.73 1.09
N LEU A 18 21.17 -4.83 0.87
CA LEU A 18 21.59 -3.77 1.82
C LEU A 18 20.44 -2.88 2.30
N THR A 19 19.36 -2.76 1.52
CA THR A 19 18.15 -2.05 1.91
C THR A 19 17.50 -2.69 3.14
N TYR A 20 17.43 -4.02 3.23
CA TYR A 20 16.80 -4.72 4.36
C TYR A 20 17.72 -4.82 5.60
N THR A 21 19.02 -4.60 5.46
CA THR A 21 19.92 -4.52 6.63
C THR A 21 20.01 -3.11 7.20
N ASN A 22 19.98 -2.08 6.35
CA ASN A 22 20.16 -0.68 6.80
C ASN A 22 18.85 0.03 7.16
N ASP A 23 17.71 -0.41 6.61
CA ASP A 23 16.39 0.14 6.92
C ASP A 23 15.67 -0.77 7.94
N ILE A 24 15.42 -0.22 9.13
CA ILE A 24 14.81 -0.93 10.25
C ILE A 24 13.39 -1.37 9.90
N ASP A 25 12.62 -0.53 9.21
CA ASP A 25 11.22 -0.81 8.86
C ASP A 25 11.14 -1.89 7.79
N ARG A 26 12.00 -1.81 6.77
CA ARG A 26 12.11 -2.86 5.73
C ARG A 26 12.49 -4.21 6.33
N ARG A 27 13.43 -4.21 7.29
CA ARG A 27 13.84 -5.42 7.98
C ARG A 27 12.70 -6.02 8.78
N GLU A 28 11.98 -5.20 9.53
CA GLU A 28 10.83 -5.63 10.31
C GLU A 28 9.71 -6.17 9.40
N GLU A 29 9.40 -5.46 8.30
CA GLU A 29 8.44 -5.91 7.29
C GLU A 29 8.81 -7.29 6.76
N PHE A 30 10.06 -7.50 6.37
CA PHE A 30 10.54 -8.78 5.86
C PHE A 30 10.36 -9.92 6.88
N ILE A 31 10.84 -9.72 8.11
CA ILE A 31 10.74 -10.75 9.17
C ILE A 31 9.26 -11.09 9.43
N ARG A 32 8.39 -10.08 9.53
CA ARG A 32 6.97 -10.29 9.81
C ARG A 32 6.24 -10.98 8.67
N VAL A 33 6.55 -10.66 7.41
CA VAL A 33 6.00 -11.36 6.23
C VAL A 33 6.41 -12.84 6.24
N VAL A 34 7.67 -13.14 6.51
CA VAL A 34 8.18 -14.52 6.59
C VAL A 34 7.48 -15.30 7.71
N LEU A 35 7.39 -14.72 8.91
CA LEU A 35 6.71 -15.36 10.03
C LEU A 35 5.23 -15.62 9.71
N SER A 36 4.53 -14.62 9.16
CA SER A 36 3.13 -14.74 8.76
C SER A 36 2.91 -15.85 7.72
N ALA A 37 3.79 -15.96 6.71
CA ALA A 37 3.73 -17.02 5.70
C ALA A 37 3.88 -18.44 6.30
N LEU A 38 4.60 -18.55 7.42
CA LEU A 38 4.79 -19.80 8.17
C LEU A 38 3.71 -20.03 9.24
N ASN A 39 2.67 -19.18 9.31
CA ASN A 39 1.69 -19.14 10.40
C ASN A 39 2.33 -18.97 11.79
N LEU A 40 3.46 -18.30 11.85
CA LEU A 40 4.19 -17.94 13.06
C LEU A 40 4.00 -16.46 13.38
N ARG A 41 4.40 -16.09 14.60
CA ARG A 41 4.38 -14.71 15.09
C ARG A 41 5.51 -14.50 16.11
N PRO A 42 5.95 -13.26 16.33
CA PRO A 42 6.90 -12.97 17.38
C PRO A 42 6.44 -13.47 18.75
N LEU A 43 7.40 -13.87 19.58
CA LEU A 43 7.12 -14.29 20.95
C LEU A 43 6.56 -13.11 21.75
N GLY A 44 5.49 -13.36 22.51
CA GLY A 44 4.82 -12.35 23.33
C GLY A 44 3.68 -11.59 22.65
N GLU A 45 3.39 -11.84 21.36
CA GLU A 45 2.60 -10.89 20.56
C GLU A 45 1.10 -11.13 20.30
N THR A 46 0.31 -12.04 20.87
CA THR A 46 -1.07 -12.37 20.34
C THR A 46 -1.18 -12.52 18.80
N LYS A 47 -2.35 -12.86 18.26
CA LYS A 47 -2.53 -12.88 16.80
C LYS A 47 -2.75 -11.47 16.24
N ASN A 48 -3.65 -10.73 16.88
CA ASN A 48 -4.06 -9.40 16.42
C ASN A 48 -2.92 -8.40 16.45
N GLN A 49 -2.08 -8.36 17.50
CA GLN A 49 -0.98 -7.39 17.54
C GLN A 49 0.07 -7.67 16.45
N ALA A 50 0.33 -8.95 16.12
CA ALA A 50 1.23 -9.33 15.03
C ALA A 50 0.69 -8.88 13.66
N GLU A 51 -0.62 -9.06 13.42
CA GLU A 51 -1.31 -8.59 12.21
C GLU A 51 -1.32 -7.06 12.11
N ASP A 52 -1.69 -6.36 13.18
CA ASP A 52 -1.70 -4.90 13.27
C ASP A 52 -0.31 -4.32 12.99
N ARG A 53 0.73 -4.93 13.57
CA ARG A 53 2.10 -4.47 13.40
C ARG A 53 2.62 -4.74 11.99
N LEU A 54 2.27 -5.89 11.38
CA LEU A 54 2.58 -6.16 9.97
C LEU A 54 1.91 -5.16 9.05
N GLN A 55 0.64 -4.82 9.28
CA GLN A 55 -0.07 -3.79 8.52
C GLN A 55 0.62 -2.42 8.64
N ALA A 56 1.07 -2.05 9.85
CA ALA A 56 1.73 -0.77 10.09
C ALA A 56 3.06 -0.62 9.32
N VAL A 57 3.84 -1.69 9.19
CA VAL A 57 5.15 -1.66 8.49
C VAL A 57 5.05 -2.02 7.00
N SER A 58 3.88 -2.48 6.52
CA SER A 58 3.74 -2.95 5.14
C SER A 58 3.86 -1.82 4.11
N SER A 59 4.92 -1.88 3.32
CA SER A 59 5.15 -1.05 2.14
C SER A 59 4.17 -1.35 1.01
N LEU A 60 3.65 -2.58 0.93
CA LEU A 60 2.61 -2.98 -0.02
C LEU A 60 1.28 -2.30 0.29
N GLU A 61 0.82 -2.37 1.55
CA GLU A 61 -0.41 -1.71 1.96
C GLU A 61 -0.30 -0.19 1.84
N ARG A 62 0.86 0.38 2.21
CA ARG A 62 1.13 1.81 1.98
C ARG A 62 0.98 2.20 0.50
N ARG A 63 1.52 1.40 -0.43
CA ARG A 63 1.38 1.64 -1.87
C ARG A 63 -0.07 1.55 -2.35
N LYS A 64 -0.84 0.57 -1.86
CA LYS A 64 -2.28 0.45 -2.18
C LYS A 64 -3.06 1.67 -1.72
N VAL A 65 -2.83 2.14 -0.49
CA VAL A 65 -3.48 3.33 0.06
C VAL A 65 -3.16 4.58 -0.78
N LEU A 66 -1.89 4.78 -1.14
CA LEU A 66 -1.48 5.90 -1.97
C LEU A 66 -2.11 5.87 -3.36
N ALA A 67 -2.19 4.68 -3.99
CA ALA A 67 -2.84 4.51 -5.28
C ALA A 67 -4.35 4.81 -5.21
N ALA A 68 -5.02 4.32 -4.16
CA ALA A 68 -6.44 4.60 -3.92
C ALA A 68 -6.71 6.09 -3.69
N ALA A 69 -5.85 6.76 -2.90
CA ALA A 69 -5.94 8.19 -2.65
C ALA A 69 -5.79 9.01 -3.95
N LYS A 70 -4.80 8.66 -4.79
CA LYS A 70 -4.58 9.31 -6.09
C LYS A 70 -5.79 9.17 -7.02
N LEU A 71 -6.41 7.99 -7.06
CA LEU A 71 -7.61 7.76 -7.86
C LEU A 71 -8.81 8.58 -7.34
N ALA A 72 -8.98 8.67 -6.03
CA ALA A 72 -10.03 9.47 -5.42
C ALA A 72 -9.85 10.97 -5.71
N GLU A 73 -8.61 11.46 -5.64
CA GLU A 73 -8.26 12.85 -5.98
C GLU A 73 -8.59 13.17 -7.45
N GLN A 74 -8.21 12.30 -8.37
CA GLN A 74 -8.53 12.45 -9.80
C GLN A 74 -10.04 12.56 -10.03
N ARG A 75 -10.83 11.66 -9.43
CA ARG A 75 -12.31 11.70 -9.53
C ARG A 75 -12.89 12.99 -8.98
N ALA A 76 -12.39 13.46 -7.84
CA ALA A 76 -12.85 14.71 -7.24
C ALA A 76 -12.54 15.92 -8.15
N GLN A 77 -11.39 15.91 -8.82
CA GLN A 77 -11.01 16.94 -9.77
C GLN A 77 -11.90 16.94 -11.01
N ASP A 78 -12.16 15.76 -11.59
CA ASP A 78 -13.04 15.62 -12.75
C ASP A 78 -14.45 16.12 -12.46
N LEU A 79 -14.99 15.79 -11.28
CA LEU A 79 -16.28 16.29 -10.82
C LEU A 79 -16.30 17.82 -10.69
N ARG A 80 -15.25 18.43 -10.13
CA ARG A 80 -15.14 19.90 -10.04
C ARG A 80 -15.13 20.55 -11.41
N VAL A 81 -14.38 19.99 -12.36
CA VAL A 81 -14.31 20.51 -13.74
C VAL A 81 -15.67 20.37 -14.43
N ALA A 82 -16.35 19.24 -14.29
CA ALA A 82 -17.67 19.01 -14.87
C ALA A 82 -18.71 20.01 -14.32
N LEU A 83 -18.74 20.21 -13.00
CA LEU A 83 -19.64 21.16 -12.35
C LEU A 83 -19.36 22.61 -12.78
N ALA A 84 -18.09 23.00 -12.92
CA ALA A 84 -17.73 24.32 -13.40
C ALA A 84 -18.19 24.56 -14.85
N LYS A 85 -17.99 23.58 -15.73
CA LYS A 85 -18.46 23.65 -17.13
C LYS A 85 -19.98 23.74 -17.21
N GLN A 86 -20.70 22.96 -16.41
CA GLN A 86 -22.16 22.99 -16.37
C GLN A 86 -22.67 24.37 -15.94
N LYS A 87 -22.13 24.93 -14.85
CA LYS A 87 -22.49 26.27 -14.38
C LYS A 87 -22.21 27.36 -15.41
N ALA A 88 -21.07 27.29 -16.10
CA ALA A 88 -20.74 28.25 -17.16
C ALA A 88 -21.74 28.17 -18.33
N LYS A 89 -22.15 26.96 -18.71
CA LYS A 89 -23.16 26.75 -19.76
C LYS A 89 -24.52 27.31 -19.34
N GLU A 90 -24.97 27.00 -18.13
CA GLU A 90 -26.26 27.49 -17.60
C GLU A 90 -26.29 29.03 -17.50
N ALA A 91 -25.18 29.67 -17.14
CA ALA A 91 -25.06 31.13 -17.12
C ALA A 91 -25.15 31.75 -18.51
N ALA A 92 -24.48 31.16 -19.51
CA ALA A 92 -24.55 31.61 -20.90
C ALA A 92 -25.96 31.44 -21.50
N ASP A 93 -26.60 30.29 -21.24
CA ASP A 93 -27.97 30.00 -21.70
C ASP A 93 -29.02 30.94 -21.09
N LYS A 94 -28.77 31.46 -19.88
CA LYS A 94 -29.62 32.47 -19.23
C LYS A 94 -29.41 33.86 -19.86
N MET A 95 -28.17 34.24 -20.14
CA MET A 95 -27.81 35.55 -20.70
C MET A 95 -28.25 35.73 -22.16
N MET A 96 -28.40 34.65 -22.93
CA MET A 96 -28.97 34.69 -24.30
C MET A 96 -30.50 34.72 -24.33
N ARG A 97 -31.18 34.53 -23.20
CA ARG A 97 -32.64 34.39 -23.11
C ARG A 97 -33.35 35.67 -22.62
N GLU A 98 -32.58 36.68 -22.21
CA GLU A 98 -33.00 38.04 -21.87
C GLU A 98 -32.70 38.99 -23.04
#